data_AF-A0A3M8TPD4-F1
#
_entry.id   AF-A0A3M8TPD4-F1
#
_cell.length_a   1.000
_cell.length_b   1.000
_cell.length_c   1.000
_cell.angle_alpha   90.00
_cell.angle_beta   90.00
_cell.angle_gamma   90.00
#
_symmetry.space_group_name_H-M   'P 1'
#
loop_
_entity.id
_entity.type
_entity.pdbx_description
1 polymer ?
#
loop_
_entity_poly.entity_id
_entity_poly.type
_entity_poly.pdbx_seq_one_letter_code
_entity_poly.pdbx_strand_id
1 'polypeptide(L)'
;MTMPNACAPKSGVVLLDTRAHTPDHEHAVHLKLADGLASLLGCPHVQPSQPPSATDGYYYLPTETLVDPERHAALGICSEQDLFGGLVAHPYMATKAISHPLPAGASFPPGWTDAFARQACDALLRGYTVFSKADARTAAQLLLTDGPLRIKPVLACAGRGQQVITTADELEPLLAGMDDQDLALWGLVLEEDLSEVQTFSVGQVRVAGLTCSYHGTQQLTRDHQGTEVYGGSDLVVVRGDYQALLQLPLDEALRLAINQAMAYEQAAEQHFPGFIASRRNYDIARGVNPQGHLRSGVLEQSWRLGGASSAELLALQAFADDPALQRVRASTHEVFGTPELPTDATLFYQGNDSELGQLSKFARIREHDHSK
;
A
#
# COMPACT_ATOMS: atom_id res chain seq x y z
N MET A 1 -26.35 15.02 -22.76
CA MET A 1 -25.02 15.27 -22.17
C MET A 1 -24.15 14.12 -22.56
N THR A 2 -23.11 14.39 -23.34
CA THR A 2 -22.12 13.42 -23.81
C THR A 2 -21.39 12.84 -22.61
N MET A 3 -21.40 11.51 -22.48
CA MET A 3 -20.66 10.76 -21.46
C MET A 3 -19.18 11.19 -21.51
N PRO A 4 -18.52 11.49 -20.38
CA PRO A 4 -17.10 11.79 -20.39
C PRO A 4 -16.32 10.51 -20.74
N ASN A 5 -15.58 10.58 -21.86
CA ASN A 5 -14.52 9.69 -22.35
C ASN A 5 -14.57 8.22 -21.91
N ALA A 6 -15.10 7.38 -22.80
CA ALA A 6 -14.71 5.96 -22.81
C ALA A 6 -13.18 5.90 -22.98
N CYS A 7 -12.49 5.38 -21.97
CA CYS A 7 -11.08 5.02 -22.05
C CYS A 7 -10.85 4.21 -23.33
N ALA A 8 -9.74 4.45 -24.03
CA ALA A 8 -9.40 3.64 -25.20
C ALA A 8 -9.42 2.15 -24.77
N PRO A 9 -10.07 1.27 -25.53
CA PRO A 9 -10.16 -0.14 -25.16
C PRO A 9 -8.75 -0.72 -25.08
N LYS A 10 -8.48 -1.48 -24.02
CA LYS A 10 -7.19 -2.12 -23.79
C LYS A 10 -7.12 -3.44 -24.55
N SER A 11 -5.97 -3.72 -25.17
CA SER A 11 -5.76 -4.95 -25.95
C SER A 11 -5.58 -6.18 -25.05
N GLY A 12 -5.17 -5.98 -23.80
CA GLY A 12 -5.02 -7.01 -22.79
C GLY A 12 -4.46 -6.50 -21.47
N VAL A 13 -4.59 -7.31 -20.41
CA VAL A 13 -3.93 -7.09 -19.12
C VAL A 13 -2.63 -7.87 -19.08
N VAL A 14 -1.54 -7.26 -18.60
CA VAL A 14 -0.21 -7.88 -18.48
C VAL A 14 0.28 -7.80 -17.04
N LEU A 15 0.57 -8.96 -16.44
CA LEU A 15 1.37 -9.00 -15.20
C LEU A 15 2.81 -8.58 -15.55
N LEU A 16 3.23 -7.42 -15.04
CA LEU A 16 4.57 -6.87 -15.21
C LEU A 16 5.39 -7.20 -13.97
N ASP A 17 6.14 -8.30 -14.02
CA ASP A 17 7.03 -8.64 -12.92
C ASP A 17 8.26 -7.73 -12.91
N THR A 18 8.37 -6.88 -11.90
CA THR A 18 9.48 -5.94 -11.71
C THR A 18 10.54 -6.48 -10.75
N ARG A 19 10.27 -7.59 -10.07
CA ARG A 19 11.15 -8.17 -9.05
C ARG A 19 12.09 -9.18 -9.67
N ALA A 20 13.27 -9.33 -9.06
CA ALA A 20 14.18 -10.44 -9.38
C ALA A 20 13.57 -11.80 -9.02
N HIS A 21 12.77 -11.84 -7.95
CA HIS A 21 12.02 -13.01 -7.52
C HIS A 21 10.69 -12.58 -6.89
N THR A 22 9.60 -13.17 -7.37
CA THR A 22 8.26 -13.08 -6.79
C THR A 22 7.93 -14.45 -6.19
N PRO A 23 7.62 -14.55 -4.87
CA PRO A 23 7.25 -15.81 -4.23
C PRO A 23 6.04 -16.46 -4.91
N ASP A 24 6.01 -17.79 -4.93
CA ASP A 24 4.98 -18.57 -5.66
C ASP A 24 3.57 -18.20 -5.24
N HIS A 25 3.36 -17.99 -3.94
CA HIS A 25 2.06 -17.60 -3.42
C HIS A 25 1.61 -16.20 -3.87
N GLU A 26 2.53 -15.23 -3.97
CA GLU A 26 2.24 -13.89 -4.47
C GLU A 26 1.97 -13.93 -5.97
N HIS A 27 2.81 -14.65 -6.72
CA HIS A 27 2.65 -14.80 -8.16
C HIS A 27 1.28 -15.40 -8.52
N ALA A 28 0.85 -16.45 -7.82
CA ALA A 28 -0.48 -17.05 -8.00
C ALA A 28 -1.63 -16.07 -7.70
N VAL A 29 -1.48 -15.24 -6.65
CA VAL A 29 -2.44 -14.17 -6.34
C VAL A 29 -2.47 -13.14 -7.47
N HIS A 30 -1.30 -12.68 -7.95
CA HIS A 30 -1.19 -11.69 -9.01
C HIS A 30 -1.81 -12.16 -10.33
N LEU A 31 -1.65 -13.43 -10.72
CA LEU A 31 -2.30 -13.99 -11.90
C LEU A 31 -3.82 -13.94 -11.79
N LYS A 32 -4.39 -14.30 -10.62
CA LYS A 32 -5.84 -14.19 -10.38
C LYS A 32 -6.33 -12.75 -10.38
N LEU A 33 -5.52 -11.82 -9.88
CA LEU A 33 -5.83 -10.40 -9.96
C LEU A 33 -5.84 -9.91 -11.41
N ALA A 34 -4.87 -10.36 -12.22
CA ALA A 34 -4.81 -10.04 -13.64
C ALA A 34 -6.02 -10.58 -14.40
N ASP A 35 -6.42 -11.83 -14.17
CA ASP A 35 -7.64 -12.43 -14.76
C ASP A 35 -8.90 -11.64 -14.39
N GLY A 36 -9.03 -11.28 -13.11
CA GLY A 36 -10.19 -10.51 -12.63
C GLY A 36 -10.27 -9.11 -13.23
N LEU A 37 -9.13 -8.42 -13.36
CA LEU A 37 -9.06 -7.09 -13.98
C LEU A 37 -9.25 -7.16 -15.50
N ALA A 38 -8.77 -8.21 -16.15
CA ALA A 38 -9.02 -8.45 -17.58
C ALA A 38 -10.53 -8.61 -17.85
N SER A 39 -11.24 -9.35 -16.98
CA SER A 39 -12.70 -9.46 -17.03
C SER A 39 -13.39 -8.10 -16.86
N LEU A 40 -12.93 -7.26 -15.91
CA LEU A 40 -13.49 -5.93 -15.68
C LEU A 40 -13.25 -4.97 -16.85
N LEU A 41 -12.08 -5.07 -17.50
CA LEU A 41 -11.71 -4.25 -18.65
C LEU A 41 -12.28 -4.77 -19.98
N GLY A 42 -12.87 -5.96 -19.99
CA GLY A 42 -13.43 -6.58 -21.20
C GLY A 42 -12.36 -7.00 -22.21
N CYS A 43 -11.16 -7.37 -21.75
CA CYS A 43 -10.03 -7.77 -22.58
C CYS A 43 -9.37 -9.05 -22.05
N PRO A 44 -8.50 -9.74 -22.81
CA PRO A 44 -7.81 -10.93 -22.33
C PRO A 44 -6.68 -10.59 -21.35
N HIS A 45 -6.38 -11.51 -20.42
CA HIS A 45 -5.08 -11.54 -19.76
C HIS A 45 -4.05 -12.15 -20.73
N VAL A 46 -2.94 -11.44 -20.96
CA VAL A 46 -1.93 -11.81 -21.95
C VAL A 46 -0.55 -11.89 -21.31
N GLN A 47 0.24 -12.86 -21.78
CA GLN A 47 1.67 -12.95 -21.50
C GLN A 47 2.42 -12.65 -22.80
N PRO A 48 2.94 -11.42 -22.99
CA PRO A 48 3.60 -11.03 -24.22
C PRO A 48 4.79 -11.94 -24.53
N SER A 49 4.86 -12.45 -25.77
CA SER A 49 6.00 -13.25 -26.26
C SER A 49 7.21 -12.39 -26.64
N GLN A 50 7.00 -11.10 -26.82
CA GLN A 50 8.01 -10.09 -27.11
C GLN A 50 7.89 -8.93 -26.11
N PRO A 51 8.98 -8.17 -25.88
CA PRO A 51 8.92 -6.98 -25.05
C PRO A 51 7.83 -6.01 -25.56
N PRO A 52 6.87 -5.63 -24.70
CA PRO A 52 5.79 -4.74 -25.09
C PRO A 52 6.28 -3.31 -25.37
N SER A 53 5.45 -2.57 -26.09
CA SER A 53 5.67 -1.21 -26.56
C SER A 53 4.45 -0.33 -26.30
N ALA A 54 4.63 0.99 -26.37
CA ALA A 54 3.54 1.95 -26.17
C ALA A 54 2.34 1.78 -27.13
N THR A 55 2.53 1.15 -28.28
CA THR A 55 1.45 0.93 -29.26
C THR A 55 0.60 -0.30 -28.99
N ASP A 56 1.01 -1.19 -28.09
CA ASP A 56 0.25 -2.42 -27.82
C ASP A 56 -1.06 -2.17 -27.07
N GLY A 57 -1.15 -1.04 -26.35
CA GLY A 57 -2.38 -0.65 -25.65
C GLY A 57 -2.74 -1.57 -24.48
N TYR A 58 -1.74 -2.10 -23.78
CA TYR A 58 -1.94 -2.94 -22.59
C TYR A 58 -2.33 -2.14 -21.34
N TYR A 59 -2.87 -2.85 -20.38
CA TYR A 59 -3.05 -2.42 -19.00
C TYR A 59 -2.15 -3.26 -18.10
N TYR A 60 -1.29 -2.64 -17.31
CA TYR A 60 -0.24 -3.34 -16.58
C TYR A 60 -0.58 -3.59 -15.12
N LEU A 61 -0.20 -4.76 -14.63
CA LEU A 61 -0.21 -5.13 -13.22
C LEU A 61 1.24 -5.23 -12.73
N PRO A 62 1.85 -4.16 -12.23
CA PRO A 62 3.21 -4.24 -11.75
C PRO A 62 3.28 -4.92 -10.38
N THR A 63 4.30 -5.75 -10.15
CA THR A 63 4.51 -6.41 -8.85
C THR A 63 5.00 -5.44 -7.77
N GLU A 64 5.64 -4.32 -8.16
CA GLU A 64 6.02 -3.21 -7.29
C GLU A 64 5.53 -1.86 -7.82
N THR A 65 5.67 -0.81 -7.00
CA THR A 65 5.43 0.56 -7.47
C THR A 65 6.52 0.87 -8.49
N LEU A 66 6.10 1.25 -9.70
CA LEU A 66 7.03 1.53 -10.77
C LEU A 66 7.86 2.77 -10.45
N VAL A 67 9.12 2.76 -10.85
CA VAL A 67 10.04 3.90 -10.74
C VAL A 67 10.52 4.26 -12.13
N ASP A 68 10.79 5.54 -12.39
CA ASP A 68 11.22 6.08 -13.69
C ASP A 68 10.06 6.17 -14.71
N PRO A 69 9.32 7.29 -14.71
CA PRO A 69 8.20 7.52 -15.62
C PRO A 69 8.62 7.53 -17.09
N GLU A 70 9.82 8.00 -17.43
CA GLU A 70 10.29 8.06 -18.82
C GLU A 70 10.47 6.65 -19.38
N ARG A 71 11.06 5.74 -18.58
CA ARG A 71 11.19 4.33 -18.95
C ARG A 71 9.84 3.66 -19.19
N HIS A 72 8.84 3.95 -18.36
CA HIS A 72 7.53 3.30 -18.41
C HIS A 72 6.59 3.93 -19.47
N ALA A 73 6.83 5.18 -19.86
CA ALA A 73 6.18 5.78 -21.02
C ALA A 73 6.46 5.00 -22.32
N ALA A 74 7.64 4.35 -22.44
CA ALA A 74 7.95 3.49 -23.57
C ALA A 74 7.06 2.22 -23.65
N LEU A 75 6.44 1.83 -22.54
CA LEU A 75 5.44 0.75 -22.45
C LEU A 75 4.00 1.28 -22.64
N GLY A 76 3.81 2.59 -22.78
CA GLY A 76 2.51 3.25 -22.87
C GLY A 76 1.88 3.57 -21.52
N ILE A 77 2.63 3.50 -20.42
CA ILE A 77 2.14 3.83 -19.08
C ILE A 77 2.27 5.35 -18.87
N CYS A 78 1.16 6.07 -19.00
CA CYS A 78 1.13 7.53 -18.94
C CYS A 78 0.08 8.08 -17.96
N SER A 79 -0.81 7.22 -17.44
CA SER A 79 -1.91 7.61 -16.57
C SER A 79 -2.43 6.44 -15.73
N GLU A 80 -3.36 6.73 -14.80
CA GLU A 80 -4.08 5.72 -14.01
C GLU A 80 -4.86 4.71 -14.89
N GLN A 81 -5.11 5.04 -16.15
CA GLN A 81 -5.80 4.16 -17.10
C GLN A 81 -4.87 3.09 -17.70
N ASP A 82 -3.57 3.08 -17.36
CA ASP A 82 -2.58 2.21 -17.99
C ASP A 82 -1.98 1.15 -17.06
N LEU A 83 -2.23 1.25 -15.75
CA LEU A 83 -1.75 0.29 -14.76
C LEU A 83 -2.73 0.14 -13.59
N PHE A 84 -2.64 -0.97 -12.84
CA PHE A 84 -3.23 -1.13 -11.51
C PHE A 84 -2.13 -1.12 -10.45
N GLY A 85 -1.87 0.06 -9.88
CA GLY A 85 -0.71 0.31 -9.04
C GLY A 85 -0.30 1.77 -9.15
N GLY A 86 0.97 2.06 -8.93
CA GLY A 86 1.51 3.41 -9.00
C GLY A 86 2.88 3.48 -9.67
N LEU A 87 3.23 4.70 -10.04
CA LEU A 87 4.47 5.09 -10.72
C LEU A 87 5.00 6.36 -10.07
N VAL A 88 6.29 6.38 -9.76
CA VAL A 88 6.99 7.49 -9.10
C VAL A 88 8.31 7.83 -9.79
N ALA A 89 8.81 9.04 -9.56
CA ALA A 89 10.05 9.51 -10.19
C ALA A 89 11.32 8.92 -9.57
N HIS A 90 11.34 8.68 -8.25
CA HIS A 90 12.54 8.28 -7.51
C HIS A 90 12.29 7.06 -6.62
N PRO A 91 13.29 6.18 -6.42
CA PRO A 91 13.13 4.94 -5.66
C PRO A 91 12.53 5.12 -4.26
N TYR A 92 13.06 6.05 -3.47
CA TYR A 92 12.55 6.28 -2.11
C TYR A 92 11.04 6.61 -2.06
N MET A 93 10.49 7.21 -3.13
CA MET A 93 9.07 7.54 -3.23
C MET A 93 8.16 6.31 -3.23
N ALA A 94 8.67 5.17 -3.71
CA ALA A 94 7.94 3.91 -3.72
C ALA A 94 7.79 3.29 -2.31
N THR A 95 8.37 3.90 -1.28
CA THR A 95 8.48 3.32 0.07
C THR A 95 7.90 4.24 1.14
N LYS A 96 7.92 3.79 2.39
CA LYS A 96 7.58 4.58 3.59
C LYS A 96 8.56 5.74 3.88
N ALA A 97 9.68 5.84 3.17
CA ALA A 97 10.67 6.91 3.35
C ALA A 97 10.09 8.31 3.12
N ILE A 98 9.02 8.45 2.34
CA ILE A 98 8.40 9.76 2.10
C ILE A 98 7.74 10.37 3.33
N SER A 99 7.41 9.55 4.35
CA SER A 99 6.50 9.95 5.42
C SER A 99 7.04 11.05 6.32
N HIS A 100 8.36 11.19 6.49
CA HIS A 100 8.90 12.05 7.53
C HIS A 100 9.87 13.10 6.98
N PRO A 101 10.01 14.27 7.64
CA PRO A 101 11.03 15.24 7.28
C PRO A 101 12.43 14.68 7.55
N LEU A 102 13.44 15.37 7.03
CA LEU A 102 14.85 15.11 7.39
C LEU A 102 15.24 15.83 8.68
N PRO A 103 16.24 15.33 9.44
CA PRO A 103 16.89 16.13 10.46
C PRO A 103 17.62 17.33 9.83
N ALA A 104 17.78 18.40 10.60
CA ALA A 104 18.39 19.63 10.09
C ALA A 104 19.84 19.37 9.58
N GLY A 105 20.10 19.76 8.33
CA GLY A 105 21.42 19.60 7.70
C GLY A 105 21.72 18.19 7.16
N ALA A 106 20.73 17.30 7.12
CA ALA A 106 20.90 15.93 6.63
C ALA A 106 21.21 15.86 5.12
N SER A 107 21.79 14.72 4.72
CA SER A 107 21.94 14.36 3.31
C SER A 107 20.65 13.79 2.75
N PHE A 108 20.41 14.00 1.46
CA PHE A 108 19.21 13.51 0.78
C PHE A 108 19.46 13.18 -0.70
N PRO A 109 18.68 12.25 -1.28
CA PRO A 109 18.81 11.86 -2.67
C PRO A 109 18.23 12.94 -3.61
N PRO A 110 18.57 12.89 -4.90
CA PRO A 110 17.94 13.73 -5.91
C PRO A 110 16.40 13.65 -5.85
N GLY A 111 15.76 14.80 -6.05
CA GLY A 111 14.31 14.92 -6.04
C GLY A 111 13.66 14.99 -4.66
N TRP A 112 14.41 14.87 -3.56
CA TRP A 112 13.86 15.03 -2.20
C TRP A 112 13.25 16.43 -2.00
N THR A 113 12.12 16.46 -1.28
CA THR A 113 11.47 17.70 -0.86
C THR A 113 10.80 17.53 0.50
N ASP A 114 11.10 18.45 1.42
CA ASP A 114 10.39 18.52 2.70
C ASP A 114 8.96 19.07 2.56
N ALA A 115 8.56 19.52 1.37
CA ALA A 115 7.23 20.09 1.14
C ALA A 115 6.12 19.04 1.36
N PHE A 116 6.38 17.77 1.00
CA PHE A 116 5.49 16.66 1.30
C PHE A 116 5.20 16.58 2.80
N ALA A 117 6.25 16.43 3.62
CA ALA A 117 6.09 16.27 5.07
C ALA A 117 5.48 17.52 5.74
N ARG A 118 5.76 18.72 5.21
CA ARG A 118 5.12 19.96 5.69
C ARG A 118 3.63 20.00 5.39
N GLN A 119 3.19 19.55 4.23
CA GLN A 119 1.78 19.53 3.86
C GLN A 119 1.03 18.39 4.57
N ALA A 120 1.66 17.22 4.69
CA ALA A 120 1.07 16.04 5.31
C ALA A 120 1.20 16.03 6.84
N CYS A 121 1.71 17.08 7.50
CA CYS A 121 2.14 17.01 8.91
C CYS A 121 1.08 16.46 9.88
N ASP A 122 -0.19 16.78 9.69
CA ASP A 122 -1.30 16.30 10.53
C ASP A 122 -1.69 14.83 10.27
N ALA A 123 -1.14 14.24 9.21
CA ALA A 123 -1.28 12.82 8.85
C ALA A 123 -0.08 11.96 9.26
N LEU A 124 0.95 12.54 9.88
CA LEU A 124 2.20 11.85 10.17
C LEU A 124 2.37 11.67 11.68
N LEU A 125 2.99 10.55 12.05
CA LEU A 125 3.56 10.41 13.39
C LEU A 125 4.83 11.27 13.49
N ARG A 126 5.29 11.53 14.71
CA ARG A 126 6.58 12.17 14.89
C ARG A 126 7.69 11.23 14.40
N GLY A 127 8.54 11.71 13.51
CA GLY A 127 9.67 10.92 13.01
C GLY A 127 10.58 11.69 12.08
N TYR A 128 11.58 10.97 11.59
CA TYR A 128 12.55 11.42 10.59
C TYR A 128 12.78 10.33 9.55
N THR A 129 12.98 10.75 8.30
CA THR A 129 13.61 9.94 7.27
C THR A 129 15.08 10.33 7.19
N VAL A 130 15.96 9.34 6.98
CA VAL A 130 17.40 9.55 6.84
C VAL A 130 17.96 8.72 5.69
N PHE A 131 19.00 9.24 5.04
CA PHE A 131 19.68 8.59 3.91
C PHE A 131 21.16 8.31 4.20
N SER A 132 21.57 8.46 5.46
CA SER A 132 22.93 8.13 5.90
C SER A 132 22.93 7.63 7.33
N LYS A 133 23.93 6.81 7.68
CA LYS A 133 24.14 6.34 9.05
C LYS A 133 24.46 7.48 10.02
N ALA A 134 25.09 8.56 9.54
CA ALA A 134 25.36 9.73 10.36
C ALA A 134 24.05 10.46 10.72
N ASP A 135 23.17 10.67 9.74
CA ASP A 135 21.88 11.32 9.96
C ASP A 135 20.95 10.44 10.80
N ALA A 136 21.02 9.11 10.67
CA ALA A 136 20.29 8.18 11.53
C ALA A 136 20.64 8.35 13.02
N ARG A 137 21.92 8.54 13.34
CA ARG A 137 22.35 8.80 14.73
C ARG A 137 21.82 10.13 15.23
N THR A 138 21.87 11.19 14.41
CA THR A 138 21.30 12.50 14.75
C THR A 138 19.79 12.40 14.99
N ALA A 139 19.05 11.75 14.10
CA ALA A 139 17.61 11.54 14.24
C ALA A 139 17.26 10.76 15.51
N ALA A 140 18.01 9.69 15.82
CA ALA A 140 17.79 8.91 17.03
C ALA A 140 18.02 9.75 18.29
N GLN A 141 19.09 10.56 18.34
CA GLN A 141 19.33 11.47 19.47
C GLN A 141 18.18 12.46 19.68
N LEU A 142 17.57 12.97 18.59
CA LEU A 142 16.44 13.91 18.64
C LEU A 142 15.11 13.27 19.03
N LEU A 143 14.92 11.98 18.75
CA LEU A 143 13.67 11.27 19.04
C LEU A 143 13.69 10.62 20.42
N LEU A 144 14.84 10.08 20.85
CA LEU A 144 14.99 9.40 22.14
C LEU A 144 14.77 10.33 23.35
N THR A 145 14.86 11.66 23.16
CA THR A 145 14.51 12.63 24.21
C THR A 145 13.05 12.52 24.66
N ASP A 146 12.19 11.97 23.80
CA ASP A 146 10.75 11.86 24.02
C ASP A 146 10.28 10.41 24.15
N GLY A 147 11.21 9.45 24.25
CA GLY A 147 10.91 8.05 24.52
C GLY A 147 11.37 7.10 23.43
N PRO A 148 10.95 5.82 23.52
CA PRO A 148 11.33 4.79 22.56
C PRO A 148 10.93 5.17 21.13
N LEU A 149 11.76 4.76 20.18
CA LEU A 149 11.51 4.98 18.76
C LEU A 149 11.57 3.68 17.99
N ARG A 150 10.81 3.61 16.91
CA ARG A 150 10.75 2.49 15.98
C ARG A 150 11.60 2.77 14.76
N ILE A 151 12.53 1.87 14.50
CA ILE A 151 13.36 1.82 13.30
C ILE A 151 12.64 0.99 12.23
N LYS A 152 12.51 1.55 11.02
CA LYS A 152 11.75 0.95 9.92
C LYS A 152 12.60 0.92 8.65
N PRO A 153 13.31 -0.19 8.37
CA PRO A 153 13.94 -0.42 7.07
C PRO A 153 12.86 -0.35 5.98
N VAL A 154 13.08 0.45 4.93
CA VAL A 154 11.99 0.86 4.04
C VAL A 154 11.60 -0.21 3.01
N LEU A 155 12.53 -1.10 2.66
CA LEU A 155 12.33 -2.23 1.75
C LEU A 155 11.66 -3.44 2.42
N ALA A 156 11.61 -3.47 3.75
CA ALA A 156 10.92 -4.54 4.47
C ALA A 156 9.40 -4.33 4.43
N CYS A 157 8.66 -5.39 4.10
CA CYS A 157 7.20 -5.40 4.00
C CYS A 157 6.54 -6.06 5.23
N ALA A 158 5.25 -5.73 5.45
CA ALA A 158 4.38 -6.36 6.45
C ALA A 158 4.95 -6.35 7.89
N GLY A 159 5.52 -5.23 8.32
CA GLY A 159 6.04 -5.09 9.70
C GLY A 159 7.36 -5.82 9.98
N ARG A 160 7.82 -6.71 9.09
CA ARG A 160 9.05 -7.47 9.31
C ARG A 160 10.26 -6.55 9.36
N GLY A 161 11.21 -6.84 10.25
CA GLY A 161 12.45 -6.10 10.40
C GLY A 161 12.33 -4.72 11.09
N GLN A 162 11.14 -4.33 11.54
CA GLN A 162 10.98 -3.16 12.40
C GLN A 162 11.46 -3.47 13.81
N GLN A 163 12.18 -2.55 14.43
CA GLN A 163 12.70 -2.72 15.79
C GLN A 163 12.47 -1.47 16.62
N VAL A 164 12.10 -1.67 17.88
CA VAL A 164 11.97 -0.58 18.84
C VAL A 164 13.26 -0.48 19.62
N ILE A 165 13.83 0.73 19.69
CA ILE A 165 15.01 1.03 20.49
C ILE A 165 14.66 2.02 21.60
N THR A 166 15.31 1.85 22.74
CA THR A 166 15.15 2.71 23.92
C THR A 166 16.39 3.52 24.25
N THR A 167 17.54 3.16 23.65
CA THR A 167 18.82 3.83 23.84
C THR A 167 19.53 4.02 22.51
N ALA A 168 20.45 4.98 22.44
CA ALA A 168 21.19 5.27 21.20
C ALA A 168 22.13 4.12 20.80
N ASP A 169 22.69 3.39 21.78
CA ASP A 169 23.63 2.30 21.54
C ASP A 169 22.98 1.10 20.82
N GLU A 170 21.66 0.91 21.01
CA GLU A 170 20.87 -0.12 20.32
C GLU A 170 20.77 0.12 18.80
N LEU A 171 21.02 1.34 18.32
CA LEU A 171 20.99 1.67 16.90
C LEU A 171 22.21 1.11 16.14
N GLU A 172 23.37 1.03 16.79
CA GLU A 172 24.63 0.65 16.14
C GLU A 172 24.61 -0.73 15.46
N PRO A 173 24.14 -1.83 16.10
CA PRO A 173 24.06 -3.13 15.42
C PRO A 173 23.11 -3.10 14.22
N LEU A 174 22.07 -2.26 14.24
CA LEU A 174 21.13 -2.11 13.12
C LEU A 174 21.78 -1.42 11.94
N LEU A 175 22.49 -0.32 12.20
CA LEU A 175 23.22 0.40 11.15
C LEU A 175 24.38 -0.42 10.60
N ALA A 176 25.05 -1.23 11.42
CA ALA A 176 26.16 -2.06 10.97
C ALA A 176 25.76 -3.08 9.88
N GLY A 177 24.50 -3.56 9.92
CA GLY A 177 23.98 -4.50 8.94
C GLY A 177 23.44 -3.87 7.64
N MET A 178 23.36 -2.53 7.57
CA MET A 178 22.82 -1.83 6.39
C MET A 178 23.92 -1.48 5.39
N ASP A 179 23.65 -1.70 4.10
CA ASP A 179 24.49 -1.20 3.02
C ASP A 179 24.32 0.32 2.86
N ASP A 180 25.44 1.03 2.66
CA ASP A 180 25.44 2.50 2.58
C ASP A 180 24.81 3.01 1.27
N GLN A 181 24.92 2.27 0.17
CA GLN A 181 24.34 2.65 -1.12
C GLN A 181 22.83 2.44 -1.10
N ASP A 182 22.36 1.31 -0.56
CA ASP A 182 20.94 1.06 -0.38
C ASP A 182 20.31 2.09 0.56
N LEU A 183 20.98 2.43 1.68
CA LEU A 183 20.50 3.46 2.59
C LEU A 183 20.43 4.84 1.91
N ALA A 184 21.42 5.20 1.11
CA ALA A 184 21.43 6.47 0.38
C ALA A 184 20.35 6.55 -0.71
N LEU A 185 19.94 5.41 -1.27
CA LEU A 185 18.95 5.32 -2.35
C LEU A 185 17.51 5.26 -1.83
N TRP A 186 17.27 4.43 -0.81
CA TRP A 186 15.94 4.09 -0.33
C TRP A 186 15.59 4.80 0.97
N GLY A 187 16.57 5.00 1.85
CA GLY A 187 16.40 5.63 3.15
C GLY A 187 16.05 4.67 4.29
N LEU A 188 15.95 5.25 5.48
CA LEU A 188 15.55 4.61 6.74
C LEU A 188 14.57 5.54 7.45
N VAL A 189 13.54 4.98 8.05
CA VAL A 189 12.58 5.74 8.86
C VAL A 189 12.82 5.47 10.35
N LEU A 190 12.86 6.54 11.14
CA LEU A 190 12.86 6.52 12.60
C LEU A 190 11.62 7.30 13.06
N GLU A 191 10.71 6.68 13.79
CA GLU A 191 9.48 7.34 14.25
C GLU A 191 9.16 7.00 15.71
N GLU A 192 8.29 7.76 16.35
CA GLU A 192 7.83 7.45 17.72
C GLU A 192 7.20 6.05 17.77
N ASP A 193 7.50 5.29 18.82
CA ASP A 193 6.85 4.01 19.05
C ASP A 193 5.48 4.21 19.72
N LEU A 194 4.48 3.47 19.25
CA LEU A 194 3.13 3.47 19.81
C LEU A 194 2.80 2.11 20.42
N SER A 195 2.13 2.12 21.58
CA SER A 195 1.50 0.96 22.19
C SER A 195 0.01 0.87 21.85
N GLU A 196 -0.59 -0.29 22.10
CA GLU A 196 -2.04 -0.52 21.89
C GLU A 196 -2.50 -0.15 20.47
N VAL A 197 -1.67 -0.50 19.48
CA VAL A 197 -1.85 -0.06 18.09
C VAL A 197 -3.00 -0.82 17.44
N GLN A 198 -3.97 -0.05 16.94
CA GLN A 198 -4.90 -0.49 15.92
C GLN A 198 -4.43 0.10 14.58
N THR A 199 -4.43 -0.72 13.53
CA THR A 199 -4.10 -0.24 12.19
C THR A 199 -5.32 -0.29 11.28
N PHE A 200 -5.67 0.88 10.73
CA PHE A 200 -6.71 1.02 9.72
C PHE A 200 -6.10 0.91 8.33
N SER A 201 -6.81 0.25 7.41
CA SER A 201 -6.53 0.34 5.98
C SER A 201 -7.51 1.33 5.36
N VAL A 202 -7.01 2.37 4.70
CA VAL A 202 -7.83 3.31 3.92
C VAL A 202 -7.25 3.39 2.51
N GLY A 203 -8.10 3.26 1.50
CA GLY A 203 -7.62 3.26 0.13
C GLY A 203 -8.66 3.63 -0.90
N GLN A 204 -8.19 3.77 -2.13
CA GLN A 204 -8.99 4.04 -3.32
C GLN A 204 -8.41 3.32 -4.54
N VAL A 205 -9.31 2.72 -5.32
CA VAL A 205 -8.98 2.08 -6.59
C VAL A 205 -9.79 2.69 -7.73
N ARG A 206 -9.15 2.87 -8.88
CA ARG A 206 -9.72 3.41 -10.11
C ARG A 206 -9.33 2.53 -11.29
N VAL A 207 -10.29 1.83 -11.88
CA VAL A 207 -10.07 0.94 -13.02
C VAL A 207 -11.38 0.69 -13.75
N ALA A 208 -11.33 0.49 -15.07
CA ALA A 208 -12.52 0.20 -15.89
C ALA A 208 -13.67 1.22 -15.73
N GLY A 209 -13.33 2.50 -15.49
CA GLY A 209 -14.32 3.56 -15.24
C GLY A 209 -15.00 3.50 -13.87
N LEU A 210 -14.63 2.53 -13.02
CA LEU A 210 -15.09 2.44 -11.64
C LEU A 210 -14.12 3.19 -10.71
N THR A 211 -14.68 3.81 -9.68
CA THR A 211 -13.94 4.30 -8.52
C THR A 211 -14.53 3.65 -7.28
N CYS A 212 -13.69 3.09 -6.43
CA CYS A 212 -14.09 2.54 -5.14
C CYS A 212 -13.15 2.99 -4.06
N SER A 213 -13.70 3.43 -2.94
CA SER A 213 -12.95 3.83 -1.75
C SER A 213 -13.35 2.95 -0.57
N TYR A 214 -12.43 2.75 0.36
CA TYR A 214 -12.68 1.91 1.52
C TYR A 214 -11.97 2.40 2.77
N HIS A 215 -12.53 1.99 3.91
CA HIS A 215 -11.84 1.97 5.19
C HIS A 215 -12.02 0.59 5.81
N GLY A 216 -11.15 0.22 6.74
CA GLY A 216 -11.22 -1.07 7.39
C GLY A 216 -10.17 -1.23 8.47
N THR A 217 -10.15 -2.37 9.13
CA THR A 217 -9.16 -2.70 10.16
C THR A 217 -8.34 -3.89 9.70
N GLN A 218 -7.02 -3.81 9.88
CA GLN A 218 -6.12 -4.92 9.64
C GLN A 218 -6.25 -5.96 10.76
N GLN A 219 -6.16 -7.22 10.39
CA GLN A 219 -6.11 -8.34 11.32
C GLN A 219 -4.70 -8.92 11.34
N LEU A 220 -4.31 -9.48 12.49
CA LEU A 220 -3.08 -10.25 12.63
C LEU A 220 -3.40 -11.74 12.62
N THR A 221 -2.46 -12.51 12.09
CA THR A 221 -2.42 -13.97 12.14
C THR A 221 -1.10 -14.41 12.74
N ARG A 222 -0.95 -15.71 13.04
CA ARG A 222 0.32 -16.27 13.49
C ARG A 222 0.93 -17.13 12.40
N ASP A 223 2.20 -16.91 12.12
CA ASP A 223 2.97 -17.78 11.25
C ASP A 223 3.30 -19.13 11.90
N HIS A 224 3.96 -20.02 11.17
CA HIS A 224 4.38 -21.34 11.68
C HIS A 224 5.34 -21.27 12.88
N GLN A 225 5.95 -20.12 13.14
CA GLN A 225 6.82 -19.89 14.29
C GLN A 225 6.07 -19.24 15.47
N GLY A 226 4.78 -18.94 15.31
CA GLY A 226 3.96 -18.26 16.30
C GLY A 226 4.14 -16.74 16.31
N THR A 227 4.86 -16.18 15.34
CA THR A 227 5.06 -14.72 15.21
C THR A 227 3.80 -14.08 14.66
N GLU A 228 3.37 -12.97 15.25
CA GLU A 228 2.24 -12.20 14.73
C GLU A 228 2.63 -11.45 13.47
N VAL A 229 1.88 -11.68 12.39
CA VAL A 229 2.08 -11.09 11.07
C VAL A 229 0.74 -10.64 10.51
N TYR A 230 0.74 -9.87 9.42
CA TYR A 230 -0.49 -9.46 8.75
C TYR A 230 -1.33 -10.67 8.33
N GLY A 231 -2.59 -10.69 8.74
CA GLY A 231 -3.55 -11.78 8.49
C GLY A 231 -4.67 -11.42 7.52
N GLY A 232 -4.68 -10.20 6.99
CA GLY A 232 -5.75 -9.69 6.14
C GLY A 232 -6.41 -8.43 6.68
N SER A 233 -7.44 -7.93 5.99
CA SER A 233 -8.20 -6.76 6.41
C SER A 233 -9.70 -7.00 6.27
N ASP A 234 -10.50 -6.47 7.20
CA ASP A 234 -11.95 -6.32 7.03
C ASP A 234 -12.25 -4.90 6.56
N LEU A 235 -12.85 -4.77 5.38
CA LEU A 235 -13.08 -3.51 4.68
C LEU A 235 -14.56 -3.24 4.50
N VAL A 236 -14.95 -1.98 4.69
CA VAL A 236 -16.18 -1.41 4.15
C VAL A 236 -15.79 -0.65 2.89
N VAL A 237 -16.29 -1.10 1.75
CA VAL A 237 -15.99 -0.53 0.43
C VAL A 237 -17.23 0.15 -0.11
N VAL A 238 -17.09 1.37 -0.62
CA VAL A 238 -18.15 2.12 -1.29
C VAL A 238 -17.84 2.32 -2.76
N ARG A 239 -18.87 2.39 -3.59
CA ARG A 239 -18.76 2.92 -4.94
C ARG A 239 -18.62 4.44 -4.83
N GLY A 240 -17.54 4.99 -5.38
CA GLY A 240 -17.23 6.42 -5.30
C GLY A 240 -15.89 6.68 -4.63
N ASP A 241 -15.58 7.96 -4.48
CA ASP A 241 -14.31 8.45 -3.96
C ASP A 241 -14.29 8.57 -2.42
N TYR A 242 -13.25 9.19 -1.87
CA TYR A 242 -13.15 9.42 -0.43
C TYR A 242 -14.28 10.31 0.12
N GLN A 243 -14.89 11.19 -0.70
CA GLN A 243 -16.03 11.98 -0.25
C GLN A 243 -17.25 11.10 -0.05
N ALA A 244 -17.50 10.14 -0.96
CA ALA A 244 -18.52 9.11 -0.77
C ALA A 244 -18.24 8.27 0.49
N LEU A 245 -16.98 7.92 0.75
CA LEU A 245 -16.58 7.18 1.95
C LEU A 245 -16.85 7.98 3.24
N LEU A 246 -16.58 9.29 3.24
CA LEU A 246 -16.80 10.19 4.38
C LEU A 246 -18.29 10.44 4.70
N GLN A 247 -19.22 10.13 3.79
CA GLN A 247 -20.67 10.18 4.03
C GLN A 247 -21.19 9.02 4.88
N LEU A 248 -20.38 7.98 5.09
CA LEU A 248 -20.76 6.88 5.98
C LEU A 248 -20.92 7.37 7.44
N PRO A 249 -21.72 6.68 8.27
CA PRO A 249 -21.77 6.91 9.71
C PRO A 249 -20.48 6.40 10.36
N LEU A 250 -19.45 7.23 10.33
CA LEU A 250 -18.11 6.95 10.85
C LEU A 250 -17.94 7.47 12.28
N ASP A 251 -17.23 6.71 13.11
CA ASP A 251 -16.67 7.25 14.34
C ASP A 251 -15.56 8.27 14.05
N GLU A 252 -15.15 9.02 15.08
CA GLU A 252 -14.16 10.07 14.95
C GLU A 252 -12.78 9.54 14.53
N ALA A 253 -12.41 8.35 15.00
CA ALA A 253 -11.11 7.74 14.70
C ALA A 253 -10.99 7.33 13.23
N LEU A 254 -12.02 6.68 12.68
CA LEU A 254 -12.09 6.32 11.27
C LEU A 254 -12.18 7.55 10.38
N ARG A 255 -12.96 8.57 10.78
CA ARG A 255 -13.03 9.83 10.04
C ARG A 255 -11.67 10.53 9.99
N LEU A 256 -10.95 10.54 11.11
CA LEU A 256 -9.58 11.05 11.17
C LEU A 256 -8.66 10.26 10.24
N ALA A 257 -8.66 8.93 10.31
CA ALA A 257 -7.83 8.09 9.45
C ALA A 257 -8.07 8.33 7.95
N ILE A 258 -9.33 8.52 7.54
CA ILE A 258 -9.66 8.84 6.14
C ILE A 258 -9.12 10.22 5.76
N ASN A 259 -9.30 11.24 6.61
CA ASN A 259 -8.76 12.56 6.34
C ASN A 259 -7.22 12.57 6.27
N GLN A 260 -6.55 11.76 7.11
CA GLN A 260 -5.10 11.61 7.09
C GLN A 260 -4.62 10.94 5.80
N ALA A 261 -5.29 9.87 5.35
CA ALA A 261 -5.01 9.25 4.07
C ALA A 261 -5.16 10.24 2.91
N MET A 262 -6.24 11.05 2.91
CA MET A 262 -6.46 12.09 1.90
C MET A 262 -5.38 13.18 1.91
N ALA A 263 -4.99 13.68 3.10
CA ALA A 263 -3.95 14.70 3.22
C ALA A 263 -2.58 14.18 2.76
N TYR A 264 -2.25 12.93 3.09
CA TYR A 264 -1.03 12.25 2.66
C TYR A 264 -1.01 12.02 1.14
N GLU A 265 -2.13 11.58 0.56
CA GLU A 265 -2.29 11.42 -0.89
C GLU A 265 -2.16 12.76 -1.62
N GLN A 266 -2.85 13.80 -1.14
CA GLN A 266 -2.79 15.14 -1.72
C GLN A 266 -1.36 15.70 -1.71
N ALA A 267 -0.61 15.47 -0.63
CA ALA A 267 0.79 15.88 -0.55
C ALA A 267 1.64 15.15 -1.60
N ALA A 268 1.40 13.85 -1.84
CA ALA A 268 2.11 13.09 -2.89
C ALA A 268 1.80 13.64 -4.29
N GLU A 269 0.51 13.83 -4.60
CA GLU A 269 0.06 14.39 -5.89
C GLU A 269 0.64 15.79 -6.16
N GLN A 270 0.77 16.61 -5.12
CA GLN A 270 1.26 17.98 -5.26
C GLN A 270 2.79 18.06 -5.32
N HIS A 271 3.51 17.18 -4.63
CA HIS A 271 4.95 17.33 -4.40
C HIS A 271 5.83 16.27 -5.06
N PHE A 272 5.26 15.24 -5.68
CA PHE A 272 5.99 14.24 -6.45
C PHE A 272 5.61 14.32 -7.94
N PRO A 273 6.34 15.13 -8.74
CA PRO A 273 6.11 15.21 -10.18
C PRO A 273 6.15 13.83 -10.85
N GLY A 274 5.17 13.57 -11.71
CA GLY A 274 5.04 12.27 -12.38
C GLY A 274 4.43 11.16 -11.53
N PHE A 275 3.98 11.46 -10.30
CA PHE A 275 3.20 10.51 -9.50
C PHE A 275 1.88 10.15 -10.19
N ILE A 276 1.68 8.85 -10.37
CA ILE A 276 0.44 8.26 -10.87
C ILE A 276 0.08 7.12 -9.92
N ALA A 277 -1.19 7.01 -9.52
CA ALA A 277 -1.66 5.84 -8.79
C ALA A 277 -3.12 5.53 -9.12
N SER A 278 -3.37 4.41 -9.77
CA SER A 278 -4.74 3.88 -9.94
C SER A 278 -5.19 3.07 -8.73
N ARG A 279 -4.25 2.57 -7.93
CA ARG A 279 -4.47 1.88 -6.67
C ARG A 279 -3.69 2.58 -5.56
N ARG A 280 -4.40 3.04 -4.53
CA ARG A 280 -3.81 3.57 -3.29
C ARG A 280 -4.32 2.80 -2.08
N ASN A 281 -3.42 2.43 -1.18
CA ASN A 281 -3.74 2.01 0.18
C ASN A 281 -2.79 2.69 1.16
N TYR A 282 -3.31 3.14 2.28
CA TYR A 282 -2.57 3.73 3.38
C TYR A 282 -2.88 2.93 4.64
N ASP A 283 -1.84 2.59 5.39
CA ASP A 283 -1.96 1.95 6.69
C ASP A 283 -1.83 3.03 7.77
N ILE A 284 -2.88 3.28 8.53
CA ILE A 284 -2.97 4.35 9.51
C ILE A 284 -2.96 3.73 10.90
N ALA A 285 -1.93 4.03 11.68
CA ALA A 285 -1.91 3.66 13.08
C ALA A 285 -2.82 4.56 13.89
N ARG A 286 -3.41 3.98 14.93
CA ARG A 286 -3.94 4.68 16.09
C ARG A 286 -3.45 3.96 17.34
N GLY A 287 -2.75 4.67 18.21
CA GLY A 287 -2.15 4.07 19.40
C GLY A 287 -1.76 5.13 20.43
N VAL A 288 -1.18 4.68 21.54
CA VAL A 288 -0.78 5.55 22.64
C VAL A 288 0.73 5.73 22.61
N ASN A 289 1.19 6.98 22.70
CA ASN A 289 2.61 7.28 22.74
C ASN A 289 3.18 7.16 24.18
N PRO A 290 4.51 7.24 24.38
CA PRO A 290 5.11 7.06 25.71
C PRO A 290 4.66 8.07 26.79
N GLN A 291 4.10 9.22 26.40
CA GLN A 291 3.52 10.21 27.31
C GLN A 291 2.05 9.92 27.67
N GLY A 292 1.46 8.84 27.15
CA GLY A 292 0.06 8.51 27.36
C GLY A 292 -0.91 9.25 26.43
N HIS A 293 -0.41 9.93 25.40
CA HIS A 293 -1.27 10.63 24.44
C HIS A 293 -1.68 9.70 23.31
N LEU A 294 -2.97 9.75 22.95
CA LEU A 294 -3.46 9.12 21.74
C LEU A 294 -2.86 9.82 20.51
N ARG A 295 -2.35 9.03 19.57
CA ARG A 295 -1.78 9.47 18.29
C ARG A 295 -2.41 8.68 17.15
N SER A 296 -2.47 9.32 15.99
CA SER A 296 -2.86 8.66 14.75
C SER A 296 -2.05 9.23 13.60
N GLY A 297 -1.63 8.39 12.67
CA GLY A 297 -0.86 8.81 11.51
C GLY A 297 -0.58 7.66 10.54
N VAL A 298 -0.29 8.01 9.30
CA VAL A 298 0.05 7.07 8.23
C VAL A 298 1.41 6.43 8.53
N LEU A 299 1.41 5.11 8.72
CA LEU A 299 2.61 4.31 8.91
C LEU A 299 3.34 4.06 7.60
N GLU A 300 2.58 3.75 6.54
CA GLU A 300 3.10 3.47 5.21
C GLU A 300 2.03 3.63 4.13
N GLN A 301 2.49 3.96 2.92
CA GLN A 301 1.71 3.85 1.70
C GLN A 301 1.99 2.52 1.00
N SER A 302 1.01 2.05 0.23
CA SER A 302 1.13 0.92 -0.69
C SER A 302 0.48 1.26 -2.03
N TRP A 303 1.27 1.75 -2.98
CA TRP A 303 0.88 1.95 -4.38
C TRP A 303 1.19 0.76 -5.30
N ARG A 304 1.62 -0.38 -4.75
CA ARG A 304 1.73 -1.68 -5.46
C ARG A 304 0.58 -2.61 -5.10
N LEU A 305 0.53 -3.79 -5.71
CA LEU A 305 -0.31 -4.90 -5.21
C LEU A 305 0.03 -5.23 -3.75
N GLY A 306 -0.97 -5.70 -2.99
CA GLY A 306 -0.77 -6.03 -1.58
C GLY A 306 -1.94 -6.75 -0.93
N GLY A 307 -1.91 -6.85 0.40
CA GLY A 307 -2.86 -7.65 1.19
C GLY A 307 -4.34 -7.30 1.03
N ALA A 308 -4.67 -6.08 0.60
CA ALA A 308 -6.04 -5.65 0.33
C ALA A 308 -6.51 -5.90 -1.11
N SER A 309 -5.60 -6.18 -2.05
CA SER A 309 -5.91 -6.22 -3.50
C SER A 309 -6.97 -7.25 -3.89
N SER A 310 -7.00 -8.40 -3.22
CA SER A 310 -8.05 -9.41 -3.46
C SER A 310 -9.44 -8.90 -3.05
N ALA A 311 -9.56 -8.17 -1.94
CA ALA A 311 -10.83 -7.57 -1.52
C ALA A 311 -11.25 -6.42 -2.44
N GLU A 312 -10.30 -5.60 -2.90
CA GLU A 312 -10.54 -4.54 -3.88
C GLU A 312 -11.10 -5.10 -5.19
N LEU A 313 -10.50 -6.16 -5.73
CA LEU A 313 -10.97 -6.81 -6.95
C LEU A 313 -12.40 -7.33 -6.79
N LEU A 314 -12.68 -8.07 -5.71
CA LEU A 314 -14.03 -8.63 -5.51
C LEU A 314 -15.08 -7.51 -5.35
N ALA A 315 -14.73 -6.40 -4.70
CA ALA A 315 -15.63 -5.25 -4.58
C ALA A 315 -15.88 -4.59 -5.94
N LEU A 316 -14.83 -4.40 -6.76
CA LEU A 316 -14.94 -3.88 -8.12
C LEU A 316 -15.84 -4.77 -8.98
N GLN A 317 -15.70 -6.09 -8.90
CA GLN A 317 -16.55 -7.05 -9.61
C GLN A 317 -18.02 -6.95 -9.16
N ALA A 318 -18.28 -6.93 -7.85
CA ALA A 318 -19.63 -6.75 -7.33
C ALA A 318 -20.29 -5.44 -7.81
N PHE A 319 -19.53 -4.35 -7.86
CA PHE A 319 -20.01 -3.08 -8.41
C PHE A 319 -20.14 -3.07 -9.94
N ALA A 320 -19.35 -3.85 -10.67
CA ALA A 320 -19.53 -4.00 -12.11
C ALA A 320 -20.83 -4.79 -12.42
N ASP A 321 -21.10 -5.83 -11.63
CA ASP A 321 -22.24 -6.73 -11.81
C ASP A 321 -23.58 -6.09 -11.42
N ASP A 322 -23.61 -5.29 -10.36
CA ASP A 322 -24.81 -4.54 -9.94
C ASP A 322 -24.54 -3.02 -9.88
N PRO A 323 -24.94 -2.26 -10.90
CA PRO A 323 -24.83 -0.80 -10.91
C PRO A 323 -25.57 -0.07 -9.77
N ALA A 324 -26.59 -0.70 -9.17
CA ALA A 324 -27.33 -0.13 -8.04
C ALA A 324 -26.59 -0.32 -6.71
N LEU A 325 -25.70 -1.30 -6.61
CA LEU A 325 -24.91 -1.57 -5.41
C LEU A 325 -23.98 -0.39 -5.09
N GLN A 326 -24.11 0.16 -3.88
CA GLN A 326 -23.34 1.31 -3.41
C GLN A 326 -22.28 0.94 -2.38
N ARG A 327 -22.42 -0.21 -1.70
CA ARG A 327 -21.55 -0.62 -0.61
C ARG A 327 -21.46 -2.12 -0.50
N VAL A 328 -20.27 -2.62 -0.17
CA VAL A 328 -20.02 -4.02 0.19
C VAL A 328 -19.14 -4.10 1.43
N ARG A 329 -19.18 -5.22 2.14
CA ARG A 329 -18.08 -5.59 3.03
C ARG A 329 -17.19 -6.59 2.34
N ALA A 330 -15.93 -6.25 2.21
CA ALA A 330 -14.92 -7.13 1.62
C ALA A 330 -13.93 -7.51 2.71
N SER A 331 -13.37 -8.72 2.64
CA SER A 331 -12.30 -9.09 3.57
C SER A 331 -11.25 -9.93 2.88
N THR A 332 -9.99 -9.75 3.25
CA THR A 332 -8.89 -10.64 2.88
C THR A 332 -8.43 -11.44 4.09
N HIS A 333 -7.89 -12.63 3.84
CA HIS A 333 -7.47 -13.58 4.87
C HIS A 333 -6.18 -14.26 4.42
N GLU A 334 -5.16 -14.19 5.26
CA GLU A 334 -3.92 -14.97 5.15
C GLU A 334 -3.82 -15.90 6.36
N VAL A 335 -3.84 -17.20 6.08
CA VAL A 335 -3.90 -18.25 7.11
C VAL A 335 -2.78 -19.24 6.87
N PHE A 336 -1.88 -19.39 7.84
CA PHE A 336 -0.84 -20.42 7.82
C PHE A 336 -1.48 -21.78 8.10
N GLY A 337 -1.55 -22.63 7.07
CA GLY A 337 -2.28 -23.89 7.06
C GLY A 337 -3.27 -24.04 5.91
N THR A 338 -4.19 -24.99 6.10
CA THR A 338 -5.22 -25.38 5.13
C THR A 338 -6.59 -25.28 5.81
N PRO A 339 -7.14 -24.06 5.98
CA PRO A 339 -8.40 -23.86 6.67
C PRO A 339 -9.56 -24.42 5.83
N GLU A 340 -10.65 -24.80 6.50
CA GLU A 340 -11.93 -24.98 5.83
C GLU A 340 -12.42 -23.61 5.32
N LEU A 341 -12.57 -23.48 4.01
CA LEU A 341 -12.96 -22.22 3.41
C LEU A 341 -14.48 -22.01 3.54
N PRO A 342 -14.92 -20.81 3.94
CA PRO A 342 -16.32 -20.43 3.84
C PRO A 342 -16.86 -20.59 2.42
N THR A 343 -18.15 -20.87 2.26
CA THR A 343 -18.78 -21.07 0.94
C THR A 343 -18.76 -19.82 0.07
N ASP A 344 -18.67 -18.64 0.68
CA ASP A 344 -18.57 -17.32 0.05
C ASP A 344 -17.12 -16.86 -0.17
N ALA A 345 -16.13 -17.74 0.03
CA ALA A 345 -14.73 -17.42 -0.15
C ALA A 345 -14.25 -17.67 -1.58
N THR A 346 -13.61 -16.66 -2.15
CA THR A 346 -12.80 -16.80 -3.36
C THR A 346 -11.37 -17.12 -2.93
N LEU A 347 -10.93 -18.34 -3.23
CA LEU A 347 -9.57 -18.78 -2.96
C LEU A 347 -8.61 -18.12 -3.95
N PHE A 348 -7.56 -17.47 -3.47
CA PHE A 348 -6.48 -16.93 -4.30
C PHE A 348 -5.28 -17.87 -4.33
N TYR A 349 -4.85 -18.38 -3.18
CA TYR A 349 -3.75 -19.34 -3.09
C TYR A 349 -4.01 -20.37 -1.98
N GLN A 350 -3.59 -21.61 -2.20
CA GLN A 350 -3.45 -22.61 -1.15
C GLN A 350 -2.34 -23.57 -1.57
N GLY A 351 -1.30 -23.68 -0.75
CA GLY A 351 -0.14 -24.49 -1.09
C GLY A 351 0.97 -24.38 -0.06
N ASN A 352 2.03 -25.17 -0.28
CA ASN A 352 3.25 -25.10 0.49
C ASN A 352 4.24 -24.19 -0.26
N ASP A 353 4.32 -22.95 0.18
CA ASP A 353 5.24 -21.95 -0.34
C ASP A 353 6.68 -22.23 0.13
N SER A 354 7.66 -21.93 -0.72
CA SER A 354 9.08 -22.19 -0.43
C SER A 354 9.65 -21.33 0.69
N GLU A 355 9.09 -20.14 0.93
CA GLU A 355 9.53 -19.18 1.95
C GLU A 355 8.67 -19.27 3.22
N LEU A 356 7.35 -19.40 3.05
CA LEU A 356 6.37 -19.30 4.13
C LEU A 356 5.76 -20.65 4.56
N GLY A 357 6.07 -21.74 3.87
CA GLY A 357 5.49 -23.06 4.13
C GLY A 357 4.01 -23.14 3.76
N GLN A 358 3.26 -24.02 4.41
CA GLN A 358 1.83 -24.21 4.11
C GLN A 358 1.01 -22.96 4.46
N LEU A 359 0.36 -22.34 3.49
CA LEU A 359 -0.55 -21.21 3.73
C LEU A 359 -1.71 -21.18 2.73
N SER A 360 -2.74 -20.42 3.08
CA SER A 360 -3.90 -20.14 2.24
C SER A 360 -4.20 -18.63 2.25
N LYS A 361 -4.46 -18.06 1.06
CA LYS A 361 -4.93 -16.69 0.89
C LYS A 361 -6.28 -16.70 0.19
N PHE A 362 -7.29 -16.08 0.80
CA PHE A 362 -8.62 -15.97 0.23
C PHE A 362 -9.24 -14.63 0.54
N ALA A 363 -10.26 -14.25 -0.23
CA ALA A 363 -11.04 -13.05 0.02
C ALA A 363 -12.54 -13.35 -0.07
N ARG A 364 -13.35 -12.47 0.50
CA ARG A 364 -14.80 -12.64 0.60
C ARG A 364 -15.51 -11.32 0.35
N ILE A 365 -16.72 -11.40 -0.20
CA ILE A 365 -17.69 -10.31 -0.20
C ILE A 365 -18.88 -10.75 0.65
N ARG A 366 -19.22 -9.92 1.63
CA ARG A 366 -20.47 -10.01 2.38
C ARG A 366 -21.31 -8.80 1.99
N GLU A 367 -22.47 -9.06 1.39
CA GLU A 367 -23.38 -8.01 0.96
C GLU A 367 -23.90 -7.19 2.15
N HIS A 368 -24.08 -5.87 1.96
CA HIS A 368 -24.77 -4.97 2.88
C HIS A 368 -25.73 -4.06 2.11
N ASP A 369 -27.02 -4.17 2.43
CA ASP A 369 -28.18 -3.36 2.01
C ASP A 369 -28.33 -3.04 0.51
N HIS A 370 -29.36 -3.65 -0.10
CA HIS A 370 -30.33 -2.84 -0.84
C HIS A 370 -31.01 -1.92 0.18
N SER A 371 -30.72 -0.63 0.11
CA SER A 371 -31.49 0.35 0.88
C SER A 371 -32.94 0.24 0.42
N LYS A 372 -33.85 -0.11 1.33
CA LYS A 372 -35.29 -0.08 1.07
C LYS A 372 -35.77 1.29 0.63
#